data_AF-A0A9X2UZW9-F1
#
_entry.id   AF-A0A9X2UZW9-F1
#
_cell.length_a   1.000
_cell.length_b   1.000
_cell.length_c   1.000
_cell.angle_alpha   90.00
_cell.angle_beta   90.00
_cell.angle_gamma   90.00
#
_symmetry.space_group_name_H-M   'P 1'
#
loop_
_entity.id
_entity.type
_entity.pdbx_description
1 polymer ?
#
loop_
_entity_poly.entity_id
_entity_poly.type
_entity_poly.pdbx_seq_one_letter_code
_entity_poly.pdbx_strand_id
1 'polypeptide(L)'
;MDVFLDTETTGSGPQDAVIELGVVAAQGEVLIHTLVAPLAPVTRGARRVHGITDEELADAPPFPTVADRLDTVLADAECVWTFGPTYDRRMLLQTAALAECPETHRRIQDSTWRDLQPDATRVLGDAERVALTDAAKRLDVSIPTEGHHHRALYDAKLARRVWTSVRRPASG
;
A
#
# COMPACT_ATOMS: atom_id res chain seq x y z
N MET A 1 -7.75 -12.53 -8.30
CA MET A 1 -7.12 -12.86 -7.00
C MET A 1 -7.16 -11.65 -6.09
N ASP A 2 -7.19 -11.81 -4.76
CA ASP A 2 -7.06 -10.66 -3.84
C ASP A 2 -5.59 -10.23 -3.72
N VAL A 3 -5.35 -8.92 -3.72
CA VAL A 3 -4.00 -8.33 -3.55
C VAL A 3 -4.01 -7.29 -2.45
N PHE A 4 -2.86 -7.07 -1.82
CA PHE A 4 -2.64 -6.13 -0.73
C PHE A 4 -1.62 -5.11 -1.18
N LEU A 5 -1.98 -3.84 -1.05
CA LEU A 5 -1.21 -2.72 -1.56
C LEU A 5 -0.96 -1.71 -0.45
N ASP A 6 0.21 -1.12 -0.48
CA ASP A 6 0.57 0.03 0.35
C ASP A 6 1.52 0.95 -0.45
N THR A 7 1.56 2.23 -0.09
CA THR A 7 2.38 3.25 -0.77
C THR A 7 3.10 4.15 0.21
N GLU A 8 4.37 4.46 -0.09
CA GLU A 8 5.05 5.61 0.51
C GLU A 8 5.07 6.77 -0.48
N THR A 9 5.00 8.00 0.03
CA THR A 9 4.75 9.18 -0.79
C THR A 9 5.68 10.34 -0.42
N THR A 10 5.85 11.30 -1.32
CA THR A 10 6.59 12.55 -1.06
C THR A 10 5.95 13.38 0.07
N GLY A 11 4.67 13.18 0.31
CA GLY A 11 3.81 13.88 1.26
C GLY A 11 2.36 13.48 1.05
N SER A 12 1.41 14.23 1.59
CA SER A 12 -0.03 13.91 1.53
C SER A 12 -0.87 14.95 0.77
N GLY A 13 -0.25 16.03 0.29
CA GLY A 13 -0.88 17.13 -0.41
C GLY A 13 -1.26 16.83 -1.87
N PRO A 14 -1.82 17.82 -2.58
CA PRO A 14 -2.38 17.66 -3.93
C PRO A 14 -1.33 17.58 -5.05
N GLN A 15 -0.07 17.87 -4.76
CA GLN A 15 1.05 17.77 -5.70
C GLN A 15 2.03 16.65 -5.33
N ASP A 16 1.75 15.92 -4.25
CA ASP A 16 2.60 14.83 -3.81
C ASP A 16 2.42 13.59 -4.69
N ALA A 17 3.40 12.70 -4.68
CA ALA A 17 3.40 11.51 -5.52
C ALA A 17 3.88 10.28 -4.75
N VAL A 18 3.53 9.11 -5.26
CA VAL A 18 4.05 7.82 -4.78
C VAL A 18 5.54 7.72 -5.12
N ILE A 19 6.34 7.30 -4.13
CA ILE A 19 7.79 7.05 -4.24
C ILE A 19 8.18 5.62 -3.88
N GLU A 20 7.28 4.83 -3.30
CA GLU A 20 7.45 3.39 -3.11
C GLU A 20 6.10 2.69 -3.28
N LEU A 21 6.10 1.53 -3.93
CA LEU A 21 4.92 0.70 -4.12
C LEU A 21 5.22 -0.75 -3.71
N GLY A 22 4.42 -1.26 -2.79
CA GLY A 22 4.42 -2.65 -2.36
C GLY A 22 3.09 -3.32 -2.71
N VAL A 23 3.12 -4.43 -3.44
CA VAL A 23 1.93 -5.24 -3.74
C VAL A 23 2.20 -6.71 -3.51
N VAL A 24 1.33 -7.35 -2.74
CA VAL A 24 1.45 -8.76 -2.33
C VAL A 24 0.14 -9.49 -2.62
N ALA A 25 0.21 -10.66 -3.24
CA ALA A 25 -0.95 -11.51 -3.46
C ALA A 25 -1.47 -12.10 -2.13
N ALA A 26 -2.74 -12.48 -2.07
CA ALA A 26 -3.32 -13.17 -0.91
C ALA A 26 -2.55 -14.44 -0.52
N GLN A 27 -1.90 -15.11 -1.48
CA GLN A 27 -1.06 -16.29 -1.26
C GLN A 27 0.29 -15.95 -0.60
N GLY A 28 0.69 -14.69 -0.60
CA GLY A 28 1.93 -14.19 0.01
C GLY A 28 3.06 -13.90 -0.98
N GLU A 29 2.83 -14.13 -2.28
CA GLU A 29 3.76 -13.76 -3.34
C GLU A 29 3.89 -12.24 -3.46
N VAL A 30 5.12 -11.76 -3.59
CA VAL A 30 5.39 -10.34 -3.84
C VAL A 30 5.28 -10.08 -5.34
N LEU A 31 4.27 -9.31 -5.74
CA LEU A 31 4.00 -8.98 -7.14
C LEU A 31 4.76 -7.72 -7.56
N ILE A 32 4.78 -6.72 -6.67
CA ILE A 32 5.51 -5.47 -6.87
C ILE A 32 6.22 -5.08 -5.57
N HIS A 33 7.48 -4.71 -5.70
CA HIS A 33 8.27 -4.05 -4.67
C HIS A 33 9.29 -3.18 -5.38
N THR A 34 9.07 -1.88 -5.39
CA THR A 34 9.94 -0.94 -6.10
C THR A 34 9.81 0.46 -5.52
N LEU A 35 10.91 1.20 -5.56
CA LEU A 35 10.87 2.66 -5.50
C LEU A 35 10.32 3.22 -6.81
N VAL A 36 9.92 4.49 -6.77
CA VAL A 36 9.42 5.26 -7.90
C VAL A 36 10.13 6.61 -7.90
N ALA A 37 10.62 7.04 -9.07
CA ALA A 37 11.23 8.36 -9.22
C ALA A 37 10.24 9.45 -8.75
N PRO A 38 10.66 10.36 -7.86
CA PRO A 38 9.77 11.36 -7.30
C PRO A 38 9.31 12.36 -8.36
N LEU A 39 8.02 12.69 -8.36
CA LEU A 39 7.44 13.78 -9.18
C LEU A 39 7.33 15.10 -8.42
N ALA A 40 7.65 15.09 -7.12
CA ALA A 40 7.67 16.24 -6.23
C ALA A 40 8.77 16.07 -5.16
N PRO A 41 9.25 17.15 -4.53
CA PRO A 41 10.20 17.05 -3.42
C PRO A 41 9.61 16.27 -2.24
N VAL A 42 10.36 15.29 -1.72
CA VAL A 42 9.96 14.57 -0.50
C VAL A 42 10.01 15.52 0.69
N THR A 43 8.86 15.73 1.32
CA THR A 43 8.74 16.58 2.50
C THR A 43 9.53 16.02 3.68
N ARG A 44 10.02 16.89 4.57
CA ARG A 44 10.67 16.46 5.82
C ARG A 44 9.74 15.61 6.70
N GLY A 45 8.43 15.85 6.62
CA GLY A 45 7.41 15.07 7.32
C GLY A 45 7.39 13.62 6.86
N ALA A 46 7.21 13.41 5.56
CA ALA A 46 7.20 12.08 4.95
C ALA A 46 8.53 11.34 5.19
N ARG A 47 9.67 12.02 4.98
CA ARG A 47 11.00 11.40 5.20
C ARG A 47 11.23 10.91 6.63
N ARG A 48 10.68 11.59 7.64
CA ARG A 48 10.77 11.12 9.03
C ARG A 48 9.95 9.87 9.29
N VAL A 49 8.91 9.62 8.50
CA VAL A 49 8.04 8.45 8.61
C VAL A 49 8.69 7.26 7.92
N HIS A 50 8.94 7.35 6.61
CA HIS A 50 9.38 6.21 5.79
C HIS A 50 10.89 6.05 5.66
N GLY A 51 11.69 7.06 6.01
CA GLY A 51 13.15 6.99 5.99
C GLY A 51 13.82 6.99 4.60
N ILE A 52 13.08 6.74 3.52
CA ILE A 52 13.59 6.74 2.12
C ILE A 52 14.48 7.97 1.84
N THR A 53 15.71 7.74 1.42
CA THR A 53 16.70 8.79 1.14
C THR A 53 16.68 9.27 -0.31
N ASP A 54 17.30 10.41 -0.59
CA ASP A 54 17.43 10.89 -1.98
C ASP A 54 18.37 9.99 -2.79
N GLU A 55 19.36 9.38 -2.16
CA GLU A 55 20.25 8.40 -2.78
C GLU A 55 19.51 7.13 -3.17
N GLU A 56 18.57 6.64 -2.34
CA GLU A 56 17.70 5.51 -2.71
C GLU A 56 16.84 5.83 -3.94
N LEU A 57 16.38 7.09 -4.06
CA LEU A 57 15.52 7.54 -5.16
C LEU A 57 16.26 7.92 -6.44
N ALA A 58 17.59 8.07 -6.39
CA ALA A 58 18.39 8.59 -7.50
C ALA A 58 18.25 7.73 -8.77
N ASP A 59 18.18 6.41 -8.59
CA ASP A 59 18.07 5.43 -9.68
C ASP A 59 16.69 4.77 -9.75
N ALA A 60 15.69 5.32 -9.04
CA ALA A 60 14.35 4.76 -9.03
C ALA A 60 13.69 4.86 -10.42
N PRO A 61 12.94 3.84 -10.86
CA PRO A 61 12.27 3.86 -12.16
C PRO A 61 11.18 4.94 -12.20
N PRO A 62 10.94 5.57 -13.36
CA PRO A 62 9.86 6.54 -13.50
C PRO A 62 8.50 5.83 -13.37
N PHE A 63 7.48 6.57 -12.90
CA PHE A 63 6.16 6.00 -12.65
C PHE A 63 5.56 5.24 -13.84
N PRO A 64 5.68 5.66 -15.12
CA PRO A 64 5.16 4.89 -16.26
C PRO A 64 5.67 3.43 -16.31
N THR A 65 6.94 3.19 -15.98
CA THR A 65 7.49 1.81 -15.93
C THR A 65 6.87 0.97 -14.82
N VAL A 66 6.54 1.60 -13.68
CA VAL A 66 5.87 0.95 -12.56
C VAL A 66 4.37 0.77 -12.86
N ALA A 67 3.78 1.71 -13.59
CA ALA A 67 2.38 1.72 -14.01
C ALA A 67 2.05 0.51 -14.90
N ASP A 68 2.91 0.15 -15.86
CA ASP A 68 2.71 -1.04 -16.71
C ASP A 68 2.60 -2.33 -15.88
N ARG A 69 3.43 -2.44 -14.83
CA ARG A 69 3.40 -3.58 -13.90
C ARG A 69 2.15 -3.56 -13.03
N LEU A 70 1.79 -2.39 -12.50
CA LEU A 70 0.57 -2.20 -11.71
C LEU A 70 -0.66 -2.55 -12.55
N ASP A 71 -0.68 -2.17 -13.81
CA ASP A 71 -1.80 -2.45 -14.71
C ASP A 71 -2.03 -3.95 -14.92
N THR A 72 -0.94 -4.71 -15.05
CA THR A 72 -0.98 -6.17 -15.12
C THR A 72 -1.56 -6.75 -13.82
N VAL A 73 -1.08 -6.29 -12.66
CA VAL A 73 -1.58 -6.78 -11.36
C VAL A 73 -3.06 -6.45 -11.14
N LEU A 74 -3.48 -5.23 -11.49
CA LEU A 74 -4.86 -4.78 -11.34
C LEU A 74 -5.82 -5.48 -12.33
N ALA A 75 -5.35 -5.90 -13.50
CA ALA A 75 -6.16 -6.67 -14.45
C ALA A 75 -6.60 -8.03 -13.86
N ASP A 76 -5.72 -8.67 -13.08
CA ASP A 76 -5.96 -9.98 -12.47
C ASP A 76 -6.53 -9.89 -11.04
N ALA A 77 -6.59 -8.68 -10.48
CA ALA A 77 -7.07 -8.45 -9.12
C ALA A 77 -8.60 -8.52 -9.05
N GLU A 78 -9.13 -9.30 -8.11
CA GLU A 78 -10.56 -9.30 -7.77
C GLU A 78 -10.87 -8.16 -6.79
N CYS A 79 -10.07 -8.05 -5.73
CA CYS A 79 -10.08 -6.92 -4.81
C CYS A 79 -8.66 -6.44 -4.52
N VAL A 80 -8.50 -5.12 -4.44
CA VAL A 80 -7.31 -4.44 -3.92
C VAL A 80 -7.59 -4.04 -2.48
N TRP A 81 -6.89 -4.69 -1.56
CA TRP A 81 -6.94 -4.42 -0.14
C TRP A 81 -5.83 -3.47 0.28
N THR A 82 -6.15 -2.58 1.20
CA THR A 82 -5.23 -1.64 1.84
C THR A 82 -5.68 -1.48 3.30
N PHE A 83 -4.87 -0.82 4.12
CA PHE A 83 -5.25 -0.44 5.48
C PHE A 83 -5.63 1.05 5.52
N GLY A 84 -6.78 1.38 4.92
CA GLY A 84 -7.22 2.76 4.67
C GLY A 84 -7.20 3.15 3.17
N PRO A 85 -8.07 2.55 2.33
CA PRO A 85 -7.99 2.58 0.86
C PRO A 85 -8.14 3.95 0.24
N THR A 86 -8.74 4.89 0.95
CA THR A 86 -8.91 6.24 0.44
C THR A 86 -7.56 6.93 0.26
N TYR A 87 -6.55 6.59 1.07
CA TYR A 87 -5.23 7.21 0.98
C TYR A 87 -4.45 6.69 -0.24
N ASP A 88 -4.14 5.39 -0.28
CA ASP A 88 -3.32 4.79 -1.35
C ASP A 88 -3.96 4.96 -2.72
N ARG A 89 -5.27 4.70 -2.83
CA ARG A 89 -5.99 4.88 -4.09
C ARG A 89 -5.90 6.32 -4.58
N ARG A 90 -6.10 7.30 -3.70
CA ARG A 90 -5.99 8.72 -4.06
C ARG A 90 -4.58 9.05 -4.52
N MET A 91 -3.56 8.60 -3.80
CA MET A 91 -2.16 8.87 -4.12
C MET A 91 -1.74 8.24 -5.46
N LEU A 92 -2.21 7.04 -5.77
CA LEU A 92 -1.98 6.40 -7.06
C LEU A 92 -2.71 7.11 -8.20
N LEU A 93 -3.98 7.51 -8.02
CA LEU A 93 -4.70 8.31 -9.03
C LEU A 93 -3.99 9.63 -9.31
N GLN A 94 -3.59 10.34 -8.25
CA GLN A 94 -2.86 11.61 -8.35
C GLN A 94 -1.52 11.43 -9.07
N THR A 95 -0.76 10.39 -8.71
CA THR A 95 0.54 10.09 -9.35
C THR A 95 0.35 9.74 -10.82
N ALA A 96 -0.64 8.92 -11.17
CA ALA A 96 -0.95 8.59 -12.55
C ALA A 96 -1.34 9.81 -13.39
N ALA A 97 -2.07 10.78 -12.80
CA ALA A 97 -2.38 12.04 -13.46
C ALA A 97 -1.14 12.91 -13.66
N LEU A 98 -0.29 13.07 -12.64
CA LEU A 98 0.97 13.83 -12.72
C LEU A 98 1.98 13.24 -13.71
N ALA A 99 1.99 11.91 -13.84
CA ALA A 99 2.84 11.17 -14.76
C ALA A 99 2.23 10.97 -16.16
N GLU A 100 1.09 11.60 -16.46
CA GLU A 100 0.39 11.50 -17.75
C GLU A 100 0.10 10.04 -18.17
N CYS A 101 -0.32 9.21 -17.22
CA CYS A 101 -0.68 7.79 -17.41
C CYS A 101 -2.21 7.57 -17.34
N PRO A 102 -3.00 8.00 -18.35
CA PRO A 102 -4.45 8.00 -18.29
C PRO A 102 -5.08 6.60 -18.25
N GLU A 103 -4.44 5.61 -18.87
CA GLU A 103 -4.94 4.22 -18.88
C GLU A 103 -4.81 3.58 -17.49
N THR A 104 -3.66 3.76 -16.84
CA THR A 104 -3.45 3.33 -15.45
C THR A 104 -4.37 4.08 -14.49
N HIS A 105 -4.56 5.39 -14.69
CA HIS A 105 -5.52 6.17 -13.91
C HIS A 105 -6.94 5.58 -13.99
N ARG A 106 -7.41 5.26 -15.21
CA ARG A 106 -8.71 4.59 -15.42
C ARG A 106 -8.74 3.22 -14.74
N ARG A 107 -7.70 2.41 -14.86
CA ARG A 107 -7.66 1.08 -14.26
C ARG A 107 -7.69 1.12 -12.73
N ILE A 108 -6.93 2.03 -12.10
CA ILE A 108 -7.01 2.26 -10.64
C ILE A 108 -8.43 2.67 -10.25
N GLN A 109 -9.06 3.54 -11.05
CA GLN A 109 -10.40 4.02 -10.81
C GLN A 109 -11.44 2.88 -10.85
N ASP A 110 -11.34 2.00 -11.84
CA ASP A 110 -12.28 0.91 -12.12
C ASP A 110 -12.05 -0.34 -11.26
N SER A 111 -10.89 -0.45 -10.61
CA SER A 111 -10.57 -1.56 -9.71
C SER A 111 -11.47 -1.56 -8.47
N THR A 112 -11.72 -2.75 -7.90
CA THR A 112 -12.49 -2.88 -6.65
C THR A 112 -11.57 -2.71 -5.44
N TRP A 113 -11.70 -1.59 -4.73
CA TRP A 113 -10.92 -1.29 -3.52
C TRP A 113 -11.68 -1.67 -2.24
N ARG A 114 -10.96 -2.22 -1.26
CA ARG A 114 -11.50 -2.64 0.03
C ARG A 114 -10.66 -2.12 1.19
N ASP A 115 -11.35 -1.73 2.26
CA ASP A 115 -10.73 -1.28 3.51
C ASP A 115 -10.67 -2.42 4.52
N LEU A 116 -9.47 -2.78 4.94
CA LEU A 116 -9.27 -3.78 6.00
C LEU A 116 -9.45 -3.19 7.41
N GLN A 117 -9.24 -1.88 7.60
CA GLN A 117 -9.20 -1.26 8.93
C GLN A 117 -10.51 -1.44 9.72
N PRO A 118 -11.71 -1.26 9.12
CA PRO A 118 -12.98 -1.49 9.82
C PRO A 118 -13.16 -2.94 10.26
N ASP A 119 -12.73 -3.90 9.44
CA ASP A 119 -12.84 -5.32 9.77
C ASP A 119 -11.91 -5.70 10.94
N ALA A 120 -10.67 -5.21 10.92
CA ALA A 120 -9.72 -5.41 12.02
C ALA A 120 -10.22 -4.76 13.32
N THR A 121 -10.71 -3.52 13.24
CA THR A 121 -11.28 -2.77 14.37
C THR A 121 -12.45 -3.52 15.00
N ARG A 122 -13.38 -4.02 14.16
CA ARG A 122 -14.55 -4.78 14.60
C ARG A 122 -14.17 -6.10 15.29
N VAL A 123 -13.22 -6.85 14.73
CA VAL A 123 -12.76 -8.11 15.34
C VAL A 123 -12.09 -7.88 16.70
N LEU A 124 -11.38 -6.76 16.84
CA LEU A 124 -10.72 -6.38 18.10
C LEU A 124 -11.67 -5.80 19.16
N GLY A 125 -12.93 -5.50 18.79
CA GLY A 125 -13.94 -4.98 19.70
C GLY A 125 -13.75 -3.50 20.07
N ASP A 126 -12.95 -2.74 19.31
CA ASP A 126 -12.73 -1.32 19.58
C ASP A 126 -13.83 -0.45 18.97
N ALA A 127 -14.13 0.65 19.66
CA ALA A 127 -15.05 1.68 19.18
C ALA A 127 -14.40 2.65 18.17
N GLU A 128 -13.07 2.78 18.22
CA GLU A 128 -12.28 3.65 17.36
C GLU A 128 -11.39 2.86 16.41
N ARG A 129 -11.02 3.48 15.28
CA ARG A 129 -10.17 2.86 14.26
C ARG A 129 -8.81 2.49 14.84
N VAL A 130 -8.45 1.21 14.71
CA VAL A 130 -7.14 0.70 15.15
C VAL A 130 -6.11 0.88 14.02
N ALA A 131 -4.89 1.27 14.36
CA ALA A 131 -3.77 1.34 13.42
C ALA A 131 -3.29 -0.06 13.00
N LEU A 132 -2.66 -0.18 11.82
CA LEU A 132 -2.23 -1.48 11.29
C LEU A 132 -1.31 -2.24 12.26
N THR A 133 -0.31 -1.55 12.82
CA THR A 133 0.64 -2.14 13.77
C THR A 133 -0.03 -2.57 15.07
N ASP A 134 -0.96 -1.78 15.58
CA ASP A 134 -1.71 -2.11 16.78
C ASP A 134 -2.62 -3.30 16.54
N ALA A 135 -3.28 -3.35 15.38
CA ALA A 135 -4.11 -4.48 14.99
C ALA A 135 -3.28 -5.75 14.87
N ALA A 136 -2.13 -5.69 14.17
CA ALA A 136 -1.23 -6.84 14.05
C ALA A 136 -0.73 -7.34 15.41
N LYS A 137 -0.30 -6.43 16.29
CA LYS A 137 0.15 -6.77 17.63
C LYS A 137 -0.94 -7.43 18.47
N ARG A 138 -2.16 -6.89 18.45
CA ARG A 138 -3.28 -7.39 19.25
C ARG A 138 -3.87 -8.69 18.72
N LEU A 139 -3.70 -8.97 17.44
CA LEU A 139 -4.10 -10.23 16.81
C LEU A 139 -2.99 -11.30 16.84
N ASP A 140 -1.88 -11.05 17.54
CA ASP A 140 -0.70 -11.94 17.60
C ASP A 140 -0.18 -12.34 16.19
N VAL A 141 -0.26 -11.38 15.26
CA VAL A 141 0.22 -11.57 13.90
C VAL A 141 1.73 -11.43 13.87
N SER A 142 2.41 -12.49 13.42
CA SER A 142 3.85 -12.42 13.14
C SER A 142 4.19 -11.23 12.26
N ILE A 143 5.18 -10.45 12.66
CA ILE A 143 5.70 -9.34 11.86
C ILE A 143 6.53 -9.86 10.67
N PRO A 144 6.55 -9.15 9.52
CA PRO A 144 7.46 -9.48 8.43
C PRO A 144 8.91 -9.54 8.90
N THR A 145 9.67 -10.52 8.40
CA THR A 145 11.07 -10.76 8.79
C THR A 145 12.08 -9.89 8.04
N GLU A 146 11.62 -9.20 7.00
CA GLU A 146 12.42 -8.35 6.13
C GLU A 146 11.74 -6.99 5.97
N GLY A 147 12.53 -5.92 5.93
CA GLY A 147 12.03 -4.54 5.91
C GLY A 147 11.76 -3.99 7.31
N HIS A 148 11.16 -2.81 7.36
CA HIS A 148 10.75 -2.13 8.58
C HIS A 148 9.41 -1.41 8.35
N HIS A 149 8.74 -1.07 9.45
CA HIS A 149 7.51 -0.26 9.44
C HIS A 149 7.71 1.05 8.68
N HIS A 150 6.68 1.50 7.95
CA HIS A 150 6.74 2.63 7.00
C HIS A 150 7.60 2.34 5.77
N ARG A 151 7.46 1.11 5.28
CA ARG A 151 7.97 0.70 3.97
C ARG A 151 6.84 -0.05 3.28
N ALA A 152 6.55 0.31 2.04
CA ALA A 152 5.33 -0.12 1.38
C ALA A 152 5.19 -1.66 1.34
N LEU A 153 6.27 -2.40 1.03
CA LEU A 153 6.20 -3.86 1.03
C LEU A 153 5.97 -4.45 2.43
N TYR A 154 6.58 -3.87 3.46
CA TYR A 154 6.44 -4.35 4.83
C TYR A 154 4.98 -4.20 5.28
N ASP A 155 4.38 -3.04 5.05
CA ASP A 155 3.02 -2.74 5.48
C ASP A 155 1.97 -3.50 4.63
N ALA A 156 2.20 -3.68 3.32
CA ALA A 156 1.38 -4.57 2.48
C ALA A 156 1.40 -6.03 2.98
N LYS A 157 2.58 -6.56 3.34
CA LYS A 157 2.72 -7.89 3.94
C LYS A 157 1.99 -7.99 5.28
N LEU A 158 2.09 -6.95 6.13
CA LEU A 158 1.46 -6.91 7.43
C LEU A 158 -0.07 -6.86 7.30
N ALA A 159 -0.60 -6.02 6.40
CA ALA A 159 -2.02 -5.94 6.07
C ALA A 159 -2.56 -7.30 5.59
N ARG A 160 -1.85 -8.01 4.70
CA ARG A 160 -2.23 -9.38 4.28
C ARG A 160 -2.35 -10.35 5.45
N ARG A 161 -1.42 -10.28 6.41
CA ARG A 161 -1.42 -11.18 7.57
C ARG A 161 -2.55 -10.84 8.54
N VAL A 162 -2.82 -9.56 8.77
CA VAL A 162 -4.00 -9.09 9.52
C VAL A 162 -5.29 -9.57 8.86
N TRP A 163 -5.43 -9.39 7.53
CA TRP A 163 -6.59 -9.86 6.77
C TRP A 163 -6.81 -11.36 6.93
N THR A 164 -5.72 -12.14 6.86
CA THR A 164 -5.78 -13.59 7.07
C THR A 164 -6.27 -13.92 8.49
N SER A 165 -5.80 -13.19 9.50
CA SER A 165 -6.21 -13.41 10.90
C SER A 165 -7.67 -13.04 11.15
N VAL A 166 -8.11 -11.89 10.63
CA VAL A 166 -9.47 -11.35 10.78
C VAL A 166 -10.53 -12.25 10.11
N ARG A 167 -10.14 -12.99 9.07
CA ARG A 167 -11.04 -13.87 8.30
C ARG A 167 -10.96 -15.34 8.69
N ARG A 168 -10.01 -15.73 9.55
CA ARG A 168 -10.05 -17.07 10.14
C ARG A 168 -11.23 -17.14 11.11
N PRO A 169 -12.08 -18.18 11.05
CA PRO A 169 -13.04 -18.40 12.11
C PRO A 169 -12.26 -18.54 13.43
N ALA A 170 -12.73 -17.87 14.49
CA ALA A 170 -12.17 -18.06 15.81
C ALA A 170 -12.20 -19.56 16.12
N SER A 171 -11.02 -20.16 16.30
CA SER A 171 -10.93 -21.50 16.90
C SER A 171 -11.55 -21.37 18.28
N GLY A 172 -12.75 -21.93 18.45
CA GLY A 172 -13.49 -21.91 19.72
C GLY A 172 -12.78 -22.67 20.83
#